data_AF-A0AAU7MU54-F1
#
_entry.id   AF-A0AAU7MU54-F1
#
_cell.length_a   1.000
_cell.length_b   1.000
_cell.length_c   1.000
_cell.angle_alpha   90.00
_cell.angle_beta   90.00
_cell.angle_gamma   90.00
#
_symmetry.space_group_name_H-M   'P 1'
#
loop_
_entity.id
_entity.type
_entity.pdbx_description
1 polymer ?
#
loop_
_entity_poly.entity_id
_entity_poly.type
_entity_poly.pdbx_seq_one_letter_code
_entity_poly.pdbx_strand_id
1 'polypeptide(L)'
;MARKTGRKPLGNKKRIHGIVLRFNDSELQMVKETMGTYNLDFTKRGVVAPFLRRLILDKQQAEDTKKLPGPSANLIYQINRIGTNINQLTATAHAKNLRSPSAKLDAEIEKTNTLLMQILELLSEKLP
;
A
#
# COMPACT_ATOMS: atom_id res chain seq x y z
N MET A 1 -15.70 -46.11 14.20
CA MET A 1 -15.77 -44.63 14.14
C MET A 1 -14.81 -44.06 15.17
N ALA A 2 -13.66 -43.53 14.75
CA ALA A 2 -12.63 -43.04 15.67
C ALA A 2 -13.07 -41.74 16.36
N ARG A 3 -13.16 -41.76 17.70
CA ARG A 3 -13.35 -40.55 18.51
C ARG A 3 -12.08 -39.69 18.38
N LYS A 4 -12.19 -38.55 17.69
CA LYS A 4 -11.11 -37.55 17.57
C LYS A 4 -10.85 -36.89 18.93
N THR A 5 -10.07 -37.55 19.77
CA THR A 5 -9.50 -36.98 20.99
C THR A 5 -8.32 -36.07 20.62
N GLY A 6 -8.38 -34.81 21.07
CA GLY A 6 -7.17 -34.01 21.29
C GLY A 6 -7.09 -32.62 20.66
N ARG A 7 -7.89 -32.28 19.63
CA ARG A 7 -7.81 -30.95 19.00
C ARG A 7 -9.16 -30.24 18.98
N LYS A 8 -9.30 -29.23 19.84
CA LYS A 8 -10.46 -28.32 19.83
C LYS A 8 -10.52 -27.64 18.45
N PRO A 9 -11.61 -27.75 17.69
CA PRO A 9 -11.73 -27.08 16.40
C PRO A 9 -11.63 -25.56 16.62
N LEU A 10 -10.88 -24.88 15.76
CA LEU A 10 -10.90 -23.42 15.70
C LEU A 10 -12.34 -23.02 15.36
N GLY A 11 -13.05 -22.40 16.30
CA GLY A 11 -14.44 -21.98 16.07
C GLY A 11 -14.55 -20.96 14.94
N ASN A 12 -15.69 -20.96 14.23
CA ASN A 12 -15.98 -20.07 13.09
C ASN A 12 -16.17 -18.58 13.47
N LYS A 13 -15.86 -18.18 14.70
CA LYS A 13 -16.06 -16.81 15.20
C LYS A 13 -14.71 -16.17 15.46
N LYS A 14 -14.55 -14.94 14.97
CA LYS A 14 -13.41 -14.09 15.31
C LYS A 14 -13.34 -13.96 16.84
N ARG A 15 -12.19 -14.28 17.43
CA ARG A 15 -11.98 -14.08 18.87
C ARG A 15 -12.06 -12.58 19.16
N ILE A 16 -12.93 -12.20 20.10
CA ILE A 16 -13.02 -10.82 20.57
C ILE A 16 -12.01 -10.69 21.71
N HIS A 17 -10.97 -9.90 21.47
CA HIS A 17 -9.99 -9.53 22.49
C HIS A 17 -10.36 -8.15 23.03
N GLY A 18 -10.76 -8.09 24.29
CA GLY A 18 -11.00 -6.84 25.01
C GLY A 18 -9.78 -6.49 25.85
N ILE A 19 -9.36 -5.22 25.81
CA ILE A 19 -8.32 -4.68 26.68
C ILE A 19 -8.97 -3.54 27.47
N VAL A 20 -8.77 -3.54 28.79
CA VAL A 20 -9.20 -2.45 29.66
C VAL A 20 -8.00 -1.55 29.90
N LEU A 21 -8.12 -0.29 29.50
CA LEU A 21 -7.12 0.74 29.77
C LEU A 21 -7.62 1.58 30.95
N ARG A 22 -6.75 1.79 31.94
CA ARG A 22 -7.03 2.67 33.08
C ARG A 22 -6.11 3.88 32.94
N PHE A 23 -6.69 5.06 33.12
CA PHE A 23 -5.98 6.33 33.10
C PHE A 23 -6.11 6.97 34.47
N ASN A 24 -5.04 7.59 34.95
CA ASN A 24 -5.14 8.55 36.05
C ASN A 24 -5.70 9.89 35.52
N ASP A 25 -5.94 10.85 36.42
CA ASP A 25 -6.58 12.12 36.04
C ASP A 25 -5.73 12.95 35.07
N SER A 26 -4.40 12.97 35.24
CA SER A 26 -3.50 13.71 34.35
C SER A 26 -3.37 13.07 32.97
N GLU A 27 -3.29 11.74 32.90
CA GLU A 27 -3.32 10.96 31.66
C GLU A 27 -4.63 11.14 30.92
N LEU A 28 -5.75 11.11 31.64
CA LEU A 28 -7.06 11.33 31.04
C LEU A 28 -7.16 12.73 30.44
N GLN A 29 -6.60 13.73 31.11
CA GLN A 29 -6.55 15.10 30.61
C GLN A 29 -5.71 15.21 29.33
N MET A 30 -4.53 14.59 29.31
CA MET A 30 -3.68 14.53 28.09
C MET A 30 -4.41 13.84 26.92
N VAL A 31 -5.15 12.76 27.17
CA VAL A 31 -5.95 12.07 26.14
C VAL A 31 -7.04 12.99 25.60
N LYS A 32 -7.75 13.73 26.47
CA LYS A 32 -8.77 14.70 26.04
C LYS A 32 -8.20 15.82 25.19
N GLU A 33 -7.07 16.39 25.60
CA GLU A 33 -6.38 17.44 24.84
C GLU A 33 -5.94 16.93 23.46
N THR A 34 -5.36 15.73 23.42
CA THR A 34 -4.98 15.08 22.17
C THR A 34 -6.19 14.81 21.28
N MET A 35 -7.32 14.36 21.81
CA MET A 35 -8.55 14.19 21.03
C MET A 35 -9.10 15.53 20.52
N GLY A 36 -8.97 16.59 21.32
CA GLY A 36 -9.35 17.96 20.96
C GLY A 36 -8.60 18.49 19.74
N THR A 37 -7.31 18.17 19.57
CA THR A 37 -6.55 18.59 18.37
C THR A 37 -7.07 17.97 17.08
N TYR A 38 -7.68 16.78 17.16
CA TYR A 38 -8.37 16.12 16.04
C TYR A 38 -9.85 16.52 15.92
N ASN A 39 -10.29 17.50 16.71
CA ASN A 39 -11.68 17.96 16.77
C ASN A 39 -12.67 16.82 17.12
N LEU A 40 -12.23 15.87 17.95
CA LEU A 40 -13.01 14.72 18.41
C LEU A 40 -13.61 14.99 19.79
N ASP A 41 -14.90 14.69 19.95
CA ASP A 41 -15.62 14.84 21.21
C ASP A 41 -15.49 13.59 22.08
N PHE A 42 -14.87 13.74 23.25
CA PHE A 42 -14.66 12.68 24.24
C PHE A 42 -15.98 12.15 24.82
N THR A 43 -17.01 12.98 24.92
CA THR A 43 -18.30 12.62 25.56
C THR A 43 -19.17 11.73 24.67
N LYS A 44 -18.91 11.71 23.36
CA LYS A 44 -19.68 10.92 22.40
C LYS A 44 -19.31 9.44 22.47
N ARG A 45 -20.35 8.60 22.58
CA ARG A 45 -20.21 7.15 22.56
C ARG A 45 -19.58 6.71 21.23
N GLY A 46 -18.60 5.83 21.31
CA GLY A 46 -17.95 5.26 20.12
C GLY A 46 -16.84 6.14 19.51
N VAL A 47 -16.40 7.21 20.19
CA VAL A 47 -15.27 8.03 19.71
C VAL A 47 -13.96 7.63 20.38
N VAL A 48 -13.95 7.52 21.72
CA VAL A 48 -12.75 7.24 22.51
C VAL A 48 -12.12 5.89 22.17
N ALA A 49 -12.91 4.82 22.08
CA ALA A 49 -12.38 3.48 21.85
C ALA A 49 -11.77 3.30 20.43
N PRO A 50 -12.41 3.76 19.34
CA PRO A 50 -11.76 3.75 18.02
C PRO A 50 -10.52 4.64 17.95
N PHE A 51 -10.54 5.81 18.60
CA PHE A 51 -9.37 6.70 18.66
C PHE A 51 -8.17 6.03 19.33
N LEU A 52 -8.35 5.49 20.55
CA LEU A 52 -7.29 4.79 21.27
C LEU A 52 -6.80 3.55 20.53
N ARG A 53 -7.71 2.79 19.91
CA ARG A 53 -7.34 1.64 19.07
C ARG A 53 -6.43 2.07 17.93
N ARG A 54 -6.81 3.11 17.21
CA ARG A 54 -6.02 3.65 16.11
C ARG A 54 -4.67 4.14 16.59
N LEU A 55 -4.61 4.90 17.68
CA LEU A 55 -3.36 5.42 18.22
C LEU A 55 -2.38 4.31 18.63
N ILE A 56 -2.87 3.24 19.26
CA ILE A 56 -2.05 2.08 19.65
C ILE A 56 -1.57 1.30 18.41
N LEU A 57 -2.45 1.06 17.44
CA LEU A 57 -2.11 0.32 16.22
C LEU A 57 -1.18 1.14 15.30
N ASP A 58 -1.40 2.44 15.17
CA ASP A 58 -0.58 3.34 14.36
C ASP A 58 0.82 3.49 14.98
N LYS A 59 0.95 3.46 16.33
CA LYS A 59 2.25 3.42 17.00
C LYS A 59 3.00 2.10 16.71
N GLN A 60 2.29 0.96 16.73
CA GLN A 60 2.87 -0.32 16.32
C GLN A 60 3.28 -0.31 14.85
N GLN A 61 2.43 0.24 13.99
CA GLN A 61 2.76 0.43 12.58
C GLN A 61 3.95 1.35 12.40
N ALA A 62 4.11 2.43 13.17
CA ALA A 62 5.27 3.32 13.09
C ALA A 62 6.59 2.63 13.49
N GLU A 63 6.54 1.71 14.46
CA GLU A 63 7.67 0.86 14.82
C GLU A 63 7.95 -0.22 13.78
N ASP A 64 6.90 -0.78 13.16
CA ASP A 64 6.99 -1.76 12.08
C ASP A 64 7.35 -1.12 10.71
N THR A 65 7.00 0.14 10.47
CA THR A 65 7.31 0.89 9.23
C THR A 65 8.76 1.35 9.18
N LYS A 66 9.53 1.24 10.28
CA LYS A 66 11.00 1.20 10.16
C LYS A 66 11.47 0.07 9.23
N LYS A 67 10.61 -0.90 8.89
CA LYS A 67 10.87 -2.01 7.97
C LYS A 67 10.08 -1.99 6.65
N LEU A 68 9.26 -0.97 6.37
CA LEU A 68 8.57 -0.84 5.07
C LEU A 68 9.21 0.28 4.23
N PRO A 69 9.35 0.07 2.91
CA PRO A 69 10.16 0.94 2.08
C PRO A 69 9.53 2.33 2.06
N GLY A 70 10.35 3.35 2.23
CA GLY A 70 9.91 4.74 2.34
C GLY A 70 9.24 5.28 1.06
N PRO A 71 9.30 6.59 0.78
CA PRO A 71 8.62 7.24 -0.36
C PRO A 71 8.88 6.63 -1.76
N SER A 72 9.78 5.65 -1.87
CA SER A 72 10.05 4.83 -3.04
C SER A 72 9.00 3.76 -3.36
N ALA A 73 8.09 3.37 -2.45
CA ALA A 73 7.13 2.28 -2.72
C ALA A 73 6.17 2.60 -3.88
N ASN A 74 5.67 3.84 -3.95
CA ASN A 74 4.83 4.29 -5.05
C ASN A 74 5.65 4.37 -6.36
N LEU A 75 6.91 4.84 -6.28
CA LEU A 75 7.81 4.87 -7.44
C LEU A 75 8.07 3.46 -8.00
N ILE A 76 8.37 2.49 -7.13
CA ILE A 76 8.57 1.08 -7.52
C ILE A 76 7.31 0.50 -8.16
N TYR A 77 6.14 0.81 -7.61
CA TYR A 77 4.86 0.40 -8.19
C TYR A 77 4.65 0.98 -9.59
N GLN A 78 4.93 2.27 -9.79
CA GLN A 78 4.81 2.91 -11.11
C GLN A 78 5.82 2.33 -12.11
N ILE A 79 7.07 2.09 -11.69
CA ILE A 79 8.10 1.45 -12.53
C ILE A 79 7.66 0.05 -12.96
N ASN A 80 7.12 -0.76 -12.05
CA ASN A 80 6.62 -2.09 -12.37
C ASN A 80 5.44 -2.05 -13.35
N ARG A 81 4.55 -1.06 -13.21
CA ARG A 81 3.43 -0.86 -14.13
C ARG A 81 3.92 -0.47 -15.53
N ILE A 82 4.93 0.40 -15.61
CA ILE A 82 5.57 0.79 -16.87
C ILE A 82 6.22 -0.44 -17.53
N GLY A 83 7.01 -1.21 -16.80
CA GLY A 83 7.65 -2.43 -17.31
C GLY A 83 6.64 -3.47 -17.82
N THR A 84 5.49 -3.61 -17.14
CA THR A 84 4.43 -4.52 -17.57
C THR A 84 3.82 -4.09 -18.90
N ASN A 85 3.57 -2.80 -19.10
CA ASN A 85 3.05 -2.27 -20.35
C ASN A 85 4.06 -2.44 -21.50
N ILE A 86 5.35 -2.21 -21.25
CA ILE A 86 6.43 -2.43 -22.23
C ILE A 86 6.43 -3.90 -22.68
N ASN A 87 6.35 -4.85 -21.75
CA ASN A 87 6.30 -6.28 -22.08
C ASN A 87 5.08 -6.65 -22.93
N GLN A 88 3.93 -6.02 -22.70
CA GLN A 88 2.75 -6.25 -23.53
C GLN A 88 2.93 -5.67 -24.93
N LEU A 89 3.53 -4.48 -25.06
CA LEU A 89 3.84 -3.87 -26.35
C LEU A 89 4.85 -4.69 -27.15
N THR A 90 5.93 -5.18 -26.52
CA THR A 90 6.92 -6.01 -27.20
C THR A 90 6.33 -7.36 -27.63
N ALA A 91 5.54 -8.00 -26.77
CA ALA A 91 4.85 -9.25 -27.11
C ALA A 91 3.85 -9.07 -28.26
N THR A 92 3.09 -7.96 -28.27
CA THR A 92 2.13 -7.67 -29.34
C THR A 92 2.81 -7.29 -30.65
N ALA A 93 3.89 -6.50 -30.61
CA ALA A 93 4.72 -6.18 -31.76
C ALA A 93 5.36 -7.42 -32.38
N HIS A 94 5.94 -8.30 -31.55
CA HIS A 94 6.52 -9.57 -31.98
C HIS A 94 5.46 -10.50 -32.61
N ALA A 95 4.29 -10.65 -31.97
CA ALA A 95 3.19 -11.44 -32.50
C ALA A 95 2.62 -10.87 -33.82
N LYS A 96 2.58 -9.54 -33.98
CA LYS A 96 2.19 -8.88 -35.24
C LYS A 96 3.23 -9.10 -36.34
N ASN A 97 4.53 -8.99 -36.03
CA ASN A 97 5.61 -9.23 -36.99
C ASN A 97 5.57 -10.67 -37.54
N LEU A 98 5.38 -11.66 -36.64
CA LEU A 98 5.24 -13.06 -37.02
C LEU A 98 4.00 -13.36 -37.87
N ARG A 99 2.89 -12.64 -37.66
CA ARG A 99 1.63 -12.83 -38.41
C ARG A 99 1.60 -12.07 -39.73
N SER A 100 2.31 -10.95 -39.83
CA SER A 100 2.44 -10.14 -41.04
C SER A 100 3.71 -9.30 -40.91
N PRO A 101 4.80 -9.63 -41.63
CA PRO A 101 6.00 -8.80 -41.65
C PRO A 101 5.67 -7.54 -42.46
N SER A 102 5.15 -6.53 -41.77
CA SER A 102 4.74 -5.26 -42.37
C SER A 102 5.87 -4.26 -42.20
N ALA A 103 6.30 -3.64 -43.30
CA ALA A 103 7.26 -2.52 -43.34
C ALA A 103 6.87 -1.31 -42.46
N LYS A 104 5.64 -1.30 -41.90
CA LYS A 104 5.18 -0.28 -40.94
C LYS A 104 5.65 -0.52 -39.51
N LEU A 105 6.05 -1.73 -39.15
CA LEU A 105 6.51 -2.04 -37.79
C LEU A 105 7.85 -1.36 -37.48
N ASP A 106 8.77 -1.35 -38.44
CA ASP A 106 10.06 -0.67 -38.28
C ASP A 106 9.86 0.84 -38.04
N ALA A 107 8.94 1.46 -38.79
CA ALA A 107 8.57 2.86 -38.59
C ALA A 107 7.91 3.12 -37.22
N GLU A 108 7.12 2.18 -36.68
CA GLU A 108 6.56 2.28 -35.33
C GLU A 108 7.63 2.09 -34.24
N ILE A 109 8.60 1.20 -34.44
CA ILE A 109 9.71 0.97 -33.50
C ILE A 109 10.61 2.21 -33.44
N GLU A 110 10.96 2.82 -34.58
CA GLU A 110 11.74 4.08 -34.60
C GLU A 110 11.03 5.21 -33.86
N LYS A 111 9.71 5.32 -34.06
CA LYS A 111 8.89 6.34 -33.38
C LYS A 111 8.77 6.09 -31.87
N THR A 112 8.77 4.83 -31.46
CA THR A 112 8.75 4.44 -30.04
C THR A 112 10.09 4.72 -29.37
N ASN A 113 11.21 4.42 -30.04
CA ASN A 113 12.56 4.69 -29.55
C ASN A 113 12.83 6.19 -29.38
N THR A 114 12.37 7.01 -30.33
CA THR A 114 12.48 8.48 -30.23
C THR A 114 11.70 9.05 -29.04
N LEU A 115 10.48 8.57 -28.79
CA LEU A 115 9.69 8.96 -27.62
C LEU A 115 10.34 8.49 -26.30
N LEU A 116 10.93 7.30 -26.26
CA LEU A 116 11.68 6.82 -25.09
C LEU A 116 12.91 7.68 -24.79
N MET A 117 13.64 8.12 -25.82
CA MET A 117 14.77 9.04 -25.67
C MET A 117 14.32 10.38 -25.06
N GLN A 118 13.22 10.95 -25.56
CA GLN A 118 12.67 12.20 -25.03
C GLN A 118 12.25 12.08 -23.56
N ILE A 119 11.67 10.94 -23.17
CA ILE A 119 11.33 10.66 -21.78
C ILE A 119 12.60 10.56 -20.92
N LEU A 120 13.67 9.92 -21.41
CA LEU A 120 14.94 9.84 -20.70
C LEU A 120 15.60 11.22 -20.53
N GLU A 121 15.59 12.06 -21.57
CA GLU A 121 16.09 13.44 -21.49
C GLU A 121 15.34 14.25 -20.43
N LEU A 122 13.99 14.23 -20.47
CA LEU A 122 13.16 14.92 -19.49
C LEU A 122 13.34 14.40 -18.06
N LEU A 123 13.65 13.12 -17.90
CA LEU A 123 13.98 12.54 -16.60
C LEU A 123 15.38 12.96 -16.13
N SER A 124 16.35 13.09 -17.06
CA SER A 124 17.70 13.55 -16.74
C SER A 124 17.77 15.05 -16.44
N GLU A 125 16.96 15.90 -17.08
CA GLU A 125 16.86 17.33 -16.78
C GLU A 125 16.20 17.64 -15.42
N LYS A 126 15.42 16.70 -14.87
CA LYS A 126 14.72 16.86 -13.59
C LYS A 126 15.40 16.17 -12.41
N LEU A 127 16.54 15.53 -12.61
CA LEU A 127 17.44 15.13 -11.52
C LEU A 127 18.57 16.16 -11.44
N PRO A 128 18.87 16.73 -10.25
CA PRO A 128 20.08 17.53 -10.05
C PRO A 128 21.36 16.70 -10.21
#